data_AF-A0A0D2CGK8-F1
#
_entry.id   AF-A0A0D2CGK8-F1
#
_cell.length_a   1.000
_cell.length_b   1.000
_cell.length_c   1.000
_cell.angle_alpha   90.00
_cell.angle_beta   90.00
_cell.angle_gamma   90.00
#
_symmetry.space_group_name_H-M   'P 1'
#
loop_
_entity.id
_entity.type
_entity.pdbx_description
1 polymer ?
#
loop_
_entity_poly.entity_id
_entity_poly.type
_entity_poly.pdbx_seq_one_letter_code
_entity_poly.pdbx_strand_id
1 'polypeptide(L)'
;MASPDHIQSLSLSLPVNSSKANDAGIMALEKESLSSTPPATHNEHGIFHQPHEYRHTTVDGQPPYAEHGPLVDHKVPQEDVVQSEPDLAWSRFRHFMREPLSEFFGVFILILFGDGVVAQVVLSNGTKGDYQSISWGWGLGVMLGVYTAGISGAHLNPAVTWANCVFRKFPWRKFPIYMVAQTLGALCASGVVYANYKSAIDVFEGGAHIRTVPGYSDTATAGIFCTYPAPFMTKTGQFFSEFIASSILMFLIYALKDDGNLGAGNLTPLGLFFIIFGIGACL
;
A
#
# COMPACT_ATOMS: atom_id res chain seq x y z
N MET A 1 -40.77 27.10 -56.58
CA MET A 1 -41.31 28.48 -56.67
C MET A 1 -41.91 28.81 -55.31
N ALA A 2 -41.46 29.75 -54.48
CA ALA A 2 -40.31 30.66 -54.44
C ALA A 2 -40.12 31.04 -52.96
N SER A 3 -38.87 31.18 -52.51
CA SER A 3 -38.45 31.91 -51.30
C SER A 3 -38.46 33.44 -51.60
N PRO A 4 -37.93 34.41 -50.81
CA PRO A 4 -37.32 34.42 -49.45
C PRO A 4 -37.60 35.72 -48.61
N ASP A 5 -36.84 35.88 -47.51
CA ASP A 5 -36.34 37.12 -46.87
C ASP A 5 -37.20 37.98 -45.90
N HIS A 6 -36.73 38.10 -44.66
CA HIS A 6 -36.24 39.40 -44.16
C HIS A 6 -35.25 39.29 -42.99
N ILE A 7 -34.07 39.85 -43.23
CA ILE A 7 -32.99 40.21 -42.30
C ILE A 7 -33.34 41.53 -41.60
N GLN A 8 -33.04 41.67 -40.30
CA GLN A 8 -32.41 42.90 -39.77
C GLN A 8 -31.77 42.74 -38.38
N SER A 9 -30.47 43.05 -38.34
CA SER A 9 -29.55 43.30 -37.24
C SER A 9 -29.66 44.73 -36.68
N LEU A 10 -29.29 44.97 -35.41
CA LEU A 10 -28.61 46.16 -34.82
C LEU A 10 -28.71 46.03 -33.27
N SER A 11 -27.70 45.80 -32.42
CA SER A 11 -26.34 46.33 -32.21
C SER A 11 -26.25 47.65 -31.43
N LEU A 12 -25.56 47.59 -30.27
CA LEU A 12 -24.89 48.66 -29.49
C LEU A 12 -25.77 49.71 -28.76
N SER A 13 -25.52 50.10 -27.51
CA SER A 13 -24.28 50.76 -27.06
C SER A 13 -24.19 50.90 -25.52
N LEU A 14 -22.98 50.76 -24.96
CA LEU A 14 -22.51 51.39 -23.70
C LEU A 14 -22.29 52.91 -23.91
N PRO A 15 -22.20 53.74 -22.85
CA PRO A 15 -20.86 54.22 -22.39
C PRO A 15 -20.75 54.38 -20.84
N VAL A 16 -19.61 54.09 -20.19
CA VAL A 16 -18.38 54.90 -19.92
C VAL A 16 -18.56 56.13 -19.01
N ASN A 17 -17.93 56.13 -17.82
CA ASN A 17 -16.95 57.13 -17.31
C ASN A 17 -16.44 56.69 -15.92
N SER A 18 -15.17 56.29 -15.72
CA SER A 18 -13.91 57.05 -15.60
C SER A 18 -13.71 57.84 -14.30
N SER A 19 -12.69 57.45 -13.52
CA SER A 19 -11.70 58.38 -12.98
C SER A 19 -10.41 57.61 -12.64
N LYS A 20 -9.31 58.19 -13.09
CA LYS A 20 -7.92 57.77 -12.91
C LYS A 20 -7.45 58.10 -11.49
N ALA A 21 -6.45 57.37 -10.98
CA ALA A 21 -5.10 57.90 -10.70
C ALA A 21 -4.37 57.10 -9.59
N ASN A 22 -3.07 56.89 -9.83
CA ASN A 22 -1.96 56.70 -8.88
C ASN A 22 -1.39 55.28 -8.70
N ASP A 23 -0.36 55.07 -9.51
CA ASP A 23 0.83 54.25 -9.31
C ASP A 23 1.52 54.44 -7.95
N ALA A 24 2.34 53.41 -7.64
CA ALA A 24 3.56 53.43 -6.84
C ALA A 24 3.44 53.56 -5.30
N GLY A 25 3.86 52.46 -4.66
CA GLY A 25 4.41 52.46 -3.30
C GLY A 25 3.63 51.55 -2.37
N ILE A 26 4.13 50.33 -2.13
CA ILE A 26 4.50 49.80 -0.79
C ILE A 26 5.48 48.62 -1.04
N MET A 27 6.74 48.97 -1.31
CA MET A 27 7.94 48.16 -1.08
C MET A 27 8.84 49.06 -0.24
N ALA A 28 8.64 49.06 1.08
CA ALA A 28 9.54 49.58 2.12
C ALA A 28 8.75 49.80 3.41
N LEU A 29 8.79 48.84 4.33
CA LEU A 29 8.74 49.13 5.77
C LEU A 29 9.58 48.08 6.49
N GLU A 30 10.89 48.27 6.35
CA GLU A 30 11.83 47.84 7.37
C GLU A 30 12.41 49.09 8.04
N LYS A 31 12.49 49.02 9.37
CA LYS A 31 13.41 49.68 10.30
C LYS A 31 12.99 50.94 11.09
N GLU A 32 13.30 50.81 12.39
CA GLU A 32 13.45 51.77 13.51
C GLU A 32 12.16 52.10 14.29
N SER A 33 12.05 51.87 15.61
CA SER A 33 12.98 51.83 16.76
C SER A 33 12.35 50.96 17.88
N LEU A 34 12.98 50.38 18.90
CA LEU A 34 14.20 50.65 19.69
C LEU A 34 14.95 49.30 19.91
N SER A 35 16.27 49.12 19.79
CA SER A 35 17.44 49.78 20.39
C SER A 35 17.65 49.55 21.90
N SER A 36 18.61 48.66 22.21
CA SER A 36 19.61 48.65 23.33
C SER A 36 19.96 47.18 23.64
N THR A 37 21.19 46.64 23.64
CA THR A 37 22.61 47.09 23.56
C THR A 37 23.50 45.82 23.35
N PRO A 38 24.85 45.84 23.26
CA PRO A 38 25.66 45.29 22.15
C PRO A 38 26.51 44.01 22.48
N PRO A 39 27.41 43.52 21.58
CA PRO A 39 27.82 42.10 21.50
C PRO A 39 29.30 41.76 21.88
N ALA A 40 29.63 40.46 21.72
CA ALA A 40 30.95 39.78 21.73
C ALA A 40 31.50 39.42 23.13
N THR A 41 32.17 38.30 23.42
CA THR A 41 33.19 37.49 22.71
C THR A 41 33.30 36.05 23.27
N HIS A 42 34.08 35.22 22.57
CA HIS A 42 34.55 33.85 22.80
C HIS A 42 35.07 33.44 24.22
N ASN A 43 34.99 32.11 24.45
CA ASN A 43 35.94 31.19 25.11
C ASN A 43 35.70 30.58 26.53
N GLU A 44 35.76 29.25 26.52
CA GLU A 44 36.41 28.29 27.43
C GLU A 44 35.68 27.60 28.61
N HIS A 45 36.03 26.31 28.70
CA HIS A 45 35.60 25.26 29.61
C HIS A 45 35.79 25.58 31.11
N GLY A 46 34.85 25.13 31.93
CA GLY A 46 35.01 25.06 33.38
C GLY A 46 34.06 24.03 33.99
N ILE A 47 34.60 22.87 34.38
CA ILE A 47 33.93 21.81 35.14
C ILE A 47 33.61 22.33 36.54
N PHE A 48 32.36 22.20 36.99
CA PHE A 48 32.01 22.33 38.41
C PHE A 48 30.98 21.27 38.83
N HIS A 49 31.45 20.33 39.65
CA HIS A 49 30.64 19.39 40.43
C HIS A 49 29.84 20.13 41.51
N GLN A 50 28.54 19.84 41.65
CA GLN A 50 27.80 20.09 42.90
C GLN A 50 27.75 18.79 43.72
N PRO A 51 28.05 18.83 45.03
CA PRO A 51 28.05 17.65 45.89
C PRO A 51 26.62 17.30 46.36
N HIS A 52 26.25 16.02 46.23
CA HIS A 52 25.04 15.47 46.83
C HIS A 52 25.22 15.30 48.35
N GLU A 53 24.27 15.83 49.12
CA GLU A 53 24.10 15.60 50.56
C GLU A 53 23.94 14.10 50.85
N TYR A 54 24.85 13.51 51.63
CA TYR A 54 24.79 12.10 52.02
C TYR A 54 23.82 11.91 53.20
N ARG A 55 22.86 11.00 53.03
CA ARG A 55 21.96 10.55 54.10
C ARG A 55 22.77 9.82 55.19
N HIS A 56 22.70 10.31 56.42
CA HIS A 56 23.33 9.67 57.58
C HIS A 56 22.79 8.25 57.80
N THR A 57 23.69 7.28 57.97
CA THR A 57 23.39 5.92 58.45
C THR A 57 23.35 5.91 59.98
N THR A 58 22.47 5.09 60.57
CA THR A 58 22.25 5.00 62.04
C THR A 58 23.27 4.15 62.79
N VAL A 59 24.39 3.79 62.16
CA VAL A 59 25.46 2.98 62.77
C VAL A 59 26.80 3.61 62.43
N ASP A 60 27.57 3.99 63.45
CA ASP A 60 28.88 4.59 63.30
C ASP A 60 29.90 3.54 62.83
N GLY A 61 30.51 3.77 61.66
CA GLY A 61 31.76 3.11 61.24
C GLY A 61 31.68 2.04 60.13
N GLN A 62 30.55 1.86 59.44
CA GLN A 62 30.47 0.97 58.27
C GLN A 62 30.04 1.74 57.01
N PRO A 63 30.70 1.55 55.86
CA PRO A 63 30.31 2.22 54.62
C PRO A 63 28.98 1.64 54.07
N PRO A 64 28.16 2.43 53.35
CA PRO A 64 26.77 2.07 53.01
C PRO A 64 26.58 0.82 52.14
N TYR A 65 27.63 0.32 51.51
CA TYR A 65 27.58 -0.87 50.64
C TYR A 65 27.77 -2.19 51.39
N ALA A 66 28.05 -2.16 52.70
CA ALA A 66 28.30 -3.36 53.50
C ALA A 66 27.01 -4.15 53.87
N GLU A 67 25.82 -3.57 53.73
CA GLU A 67 24.55 -4.24 54.04
C GLU A 67 24.07 -5.21 52.94
N HIS A 68 24.57 -5.07 51.71
CA HIS A 68 24.25 -5.99 50.63
C HIS A 68 25.47 -6.90 50.45
N GLY A 69 25.25 -8.21 50.54
CA GLY A 69 26.32 -9.21 50.43
C GLY A 69 27.19 -9.05 49.17
N PRO A 70 28.26 -9.86 49.04
CA PRO A 70 29.23 -9.70 47.94
C PRO A 70 28.53 -9.59 46.59
N LEU A 71 28.98 -8.63 45.76
CA LEU A 71 28.43 -8.37 44.43
C LEU A 71 28.37 -9.69 43.64
N VAL A 72 27.17 -10.05 43.18
CA VAL A 72 26.99 -11.22 42.31
C VAL A 72 27.72 -10.91 41.01
N ASP A 73 28.81 -11.64 40.73
CA ASP A 73 29.51 -11.53 39.47
C ASP A 73 28.61 -12.11 38.36
N HIS A 74 28.02 -11.22 37.55
CA HIS A 74 27.21 -11.59 36.39
C HIS A 74 28.04 -12.13 35.22
N LYS A 75 29.37 -12.28 35.38
CA LYS A 75 30.22 -13.01 34.44
C LYS A 75 30.17 -14.51 34.74
N VAL A 76 28.99 -15.09 34.72
CA VAL A 76 28.89 -16.50 34.35
C VAL A 76 29.17 -16.52 32.85
N PRO A 77 30.20 -17.22 32.34
CA PRO A 77 30.22 -17.55 30.94
C PRO A 77 28.94 -18.34 30.71
N GLN A 78 27.94 -17.74 30.05
CA GLN A 78 27.02 -18.54 29.28
C GLN A 78 27.92 -19.27 28.29
N GLU A 79 28.38 -20.47 28.64
CA GLU A 79 28.45 -21.50 27.63
C GLU A 79 27.06 -21.45 27.03
N ASP A 80 26.98 -20.91 25.81
CA ASP A 80 25.79 -21.01 24.99
C ASP A 80 25.49 -22.50 24.98
N VAL A 81 24.61 -22.94 25.87
CA VAL A 81 23.91 -24.20 25.74
C VAL A 81 23.08 -23.94 24.50
N VAL A 82 23.72 -24.15 23.34
CA VAL A 82 23.06 -24.39 22.08
C VAL A 82 22.24 -25.63 22.41
N GLN A 83 21.02 -25.38 22.90
CA GLN A 83 19.97 -26.36 22.93
C GLN A 83 19.85 -26.77 21.48
N SER A 84 20.58 -27.82 21.13
CA SER A 84 20.39 -28.59 19.92
C SER A 84 19.07 -29.30 20.15
N GLU A 85 17.99 -28.51 20.04
CA GLU A 85 16.65 -29.03 19.82
C GLU A 85 16.81 -30.09 18.73
N PRO A 86 16.43 -31.36 18.98
CA PRO A 86 16.50 -32.38 17.95
C PRO A 86 15.79 -31.82 16.74
N ASP A 87 16.44 -31.90 15.58
CA ASP A 87 15.96 -31.40 14.30
C ASP A 87 14.67 -32.14 13.89
N LEU A 88 13.57 -31.78 14.55
CA LEU A 88 12.28 -32.41 14.39
C LEU A 88 11.83 -32.06 12.97
N ALA A 89 11.60 -33.08 12.16
CA ALA A 89 11.13 -32.92 10.78
C ALA A 89 9.91 -32.00 10.68
N TRP A 90 9.05 -32.02 11.71
CA TRP A 90 7.90 -31.11 11.86
C TRP A 90 8.30 -29.62 11.97
N SER A 91 9.38 -29.32 12.68
CA SER A 91 9.88 -27.93 12.80
C SER A 91 10.41 -27.40 11.49
N ARG A 92 11.19 -28.22 10.78
CA ARG A 92 11.72 -27.90 9.44
C ARG A 92 10.59 -27.69 8.42
N PHE A 93 9.61 -28.59 8.40
CA PHE A 93 8.44 -28.46 7.54
C PHE A 93 7.64 -27.21 7.85
N ARG A 94 7.31 -26.95 9.13
CA ARG A 94 6.63 -25.71 9.53
C ARG A 94 7.39 -24.48 9.07
N HIS A 95 8.71 -24.42 9.28
CA HIS A 95 9.52 -23.28 8.86
C HIS A 95 9.47 -23.06 7.35
N PHE A 96 9.58 -24.13 6.56
CA PHE A 96 9.48 -24.07 5.11
C PHE A 96 8.11 -23.58 4.63
N MET A 97 7.03 -24.01 5.29
CA MET A 97 5.66 -23.64 4.93
C MET A 97 5.25 -22.22 5.35
N ARG A 98 6.07 -21.50 6.12
CA ARG A 98 5.74 -20.13 6.56
C ARG A 98 5.57 -19.16 5.40
N GLU A 99 6.53 -19.14 4.46
CA GLU A 99 6.47 -18.23 3.32
C GLU A 99 5.33 -18.59 2.36
N PRO A 100 5.14 -19.87 1.93
CA PRO A 100 4.03 -20.24 1.06
C PRO A 100 2.66 -19.98 1.69
N LEU A 101 2.47 -20.28 2.98
CA LEU A 101 1.19 -19.97 3.65
C LEU A 101 0.96 -18.47 3.76
N SER A 102 2.01 -17.70 3.99
CA SER A 102 1.95 -16.24 4.04
C SER A 102 1.52 -15.65 2.68
N GLU A 103 2.04 -16.17 1.56
CA GLU A 103 1.59 -15.81 0.21
C GLU A 103 0.15 -16.26 -0.06
N PHE A 104 -0.21 -17.49 0.33
CA PHE A 104 -1.57 -18.03 0.18
C PHE A 104 -2.60 -17.11 0.86
N PHE A 105 -2.39 -16.76 2.13
CA PHE A 105 -3.34 -15.92 2.87
C PHE A 105 -3.31 -14.46 2.39
N GLY A 106 -2.15 -13.95 1.97
CA GLY A 106 -2.08 -12.62 1.37
C GLY A 106 -2.89 -12.50 0.09
N VAL A 107 -2.76 -13.47 -0.83
CA VAL A 107 -3.57 -13.51 -2.06
C VAL A 107 -5.02 -13.81 -1.75
N PHE A 108 -5.30 -14.66 -0.76
CA PHE A 108 -6.67 -14.93 -0.33
C PHE A 108 -7.39 -13.63 0.08
N ILE A 109 -6.77 -12.80 0.91
CA ILE A 109 -7.34 -11.51 1.31
C ILE A 109 -7.45 -10.55 0.12
N LEU A 110 -6.42 -10.48 -0.73
CA LEU A 110 -6.44 -9.64 -1.93
C LEU A 110 -7.65 -9.95 -2.81
N ILE A 111 -7.85 -11.23 -3.15
CA ILE A 111 -8.93 -11.69 -4.03
C ILE A 111 -10.30 -11.61 -3.35
N LEU A 112 -10.39 -11.88 -2.04
CA LEU A 112 -11.66 -11.75 -1.31
C LEU A 112 -12.23 -10.32 -1.42
N PHE A 113 -11.37 -9.31 -1.31
CA PHE A 113 -11.77 -7.91 -1.46
C PHE A 113 -11.95 -7.50 -2.92
N GLY A 114 -11.03 -7.91 -3.81
CA GLY A 114 -11.08 -7.60 -5.25
C GLY A 114 -12.32 -8.18 -5.93
N ASP A 115 -12.49 -9.50 -5.92
CA ASP A 115 -13.66 -10.16 -6.52
C ASP A 115 -14.94 -9.77 -5.78
N GLY A 116 -14.88 -9.56 -4.46
CA GLY A 116 -16.04 -9.15 -3.65
C GLY A 116 -16.61 -7.80 -4.07
N VAL A 117 -15.77 -6.79 -4.33
CA VAL A 117 -16.26 -5.49 -4.80
C VAL A 117 -16.80 -5.58 -6.23
N VAL A 118 -16.18 -6.38 -7.10
CA VAL A 118 -16.67 -6.59 -8.47
C VAL A 118 -18.03 -7.29 -8.43
N ALA A 119 -18.18 -8.34 -7.62
CA ALA A 119 -19.45 -9.04 -7.42
C ALA A 119 -20.55 -8.09 -6.95
N GLN A 120 -20.26 -7.22 -5.99
CA GLN A 120 -21.22 -6.23 -5.51
C GLN A 120 -21.65 -5.27 -6.62
N VAL A 121 -20.72 -4.73 -7.40
CA VAL A 121 -21.04 -3.78 -8.48
C VAL A 121 -21.86 -4.46 -9.58
N VAL A 122 -21.39 -5.60 -10.08
CA VAL A 122 -22.03 -6.33 -11.18
C VAL A 122 -23.42 -6.80 -10.80
N LEU A 123 -23.54 -7.54 -9.69
CA LEU A 123 -24.79 -8.19 -9.29
C LEU A 123 -25.85 -7.19 -8.78
N SER A 124 -25.45 -5.96 -8.45
CA SER A 124 -26.36 -4.88 -8.09
C SER A 124 -26.74 -3.98 -9.28
N ASN A 125 -26.32 -4.31 -10.51
CA ASN A 125 -26.46 -3.44 -11.68
C ASN A 125 -25.94 -2.01 -11.42
N GLY A 126 -24.80 -1.88 -10.72
CA GLY A 126 -24.18 -0.60 -10.39
C GLY A 126 -24.89 0.22 -9.30
N THR A 127 -25.93 -0.31 -8.64
CA THR A 127 -26.67 0.45 -7.61
C THR A 127 -25.98 0.44 -6.24
N LYS A 128 -25.01 -0.45 -6.02
CA LYS A 128 -24.24 -0.56 -4.76
C LYS A 128 -22.75 -0.24 -4.92
N GLY A 129 -22.36 0.28 -6.07
CA GLY A 129 -21.00 0.73 -6.35
C GLY A 129 -20.81 0.97 -7.84
N ASP A 130 -19.66 1.55 -8.17
CA ASP A 130 -19.27 1.87 -9.55
C ASP A 130 -17.79 1.53 -9.76
N TYR A 131 -17.25 1.77 -10.95
CA TYR A 131 -15.85 1.51 -11.31
C TYR A 131 -14.86 2.05 -10.26
N GLN A 132 -15.11 3.23 -9.71
CA GLN A 132 -14.25 3.80 -8.67
C GLN A 132 -14.24 2.97 -7.38
N SER A 133 -15.37 2.35 -7.02
CA SER A 133 -15.42 1.45 -5.86
C SER A 133 -14.60 0.18 -6.11
N ILE A 134 -14.55 -0.30 -7.35
CA ILE A 134 -13.70 -1.43 -7.74
C ILE A 134 -12.23 -1.09 -7.51
N SER A 135 -11.77 0.08 -7.97
CA SER A 135 -10.40 0.55 -7.74
C SER A 135 -10.05 0.65 -6.24
N TRP A 136 -10.99 1.13 -5.41
CA TRP A 136 -10.81 1.14 -3.95
C TRP A 136 -10.70 -0.26 -3.36
N GLY A 137 -11.58 -1.19 -3.76
CA GLY A 137 -11.59 -2.55 -3.23
C GLY A 137 -10.31 -3.32 -3.57
N TRP A 138 -9.82 -3.21 -4.82
CA TRP A 138 -8.54 -3.81 -5.22
C TRP A 138 -7.34 -3.20 -4.48
N GLY A 139 -7.31 -1.87 -4.35
CA GLY A 139 -6.26 -1.20 -3.58
C GLY A 139 -6.24 -1.67 -2.12
N LEU A 140 -7.41 -1.72 -1.47
CA LEU A 140 -7.53 -2.17 -0.07
C LEU A 140 -7.14 -3.65 0.06
N GLY A 141 -7.59 -4.49 -0.88
CA GLY A 141 -7.22 -5.91 -0.93
C GLY A 141 -5.71 -6.11 -1.00
N VAL A 142 -5.01 -5.36 -1.85
CA VAL A 142 -3.55 -5.43 -1.94
C VAL A 142 -2.89 -4.97 -0.64
N MET A 143 -3.31 -3.83 -0.07
CA MET A 143 -2.75 -3.34 1.19
C MET A 143 -2.90 -4.35 2.33
N LEU A 144 -4.11 -4.89 2.54
CA LEU A 144 -4.39 -5.86 3.59
C LEU A 144 -3.71 -7.22 3.31
N GLY A 145 -3.63 -7.61 2.05
CA GLY A 145 -2.86 -8.78 1.62
C GLY A 145 -1.39 -8.64 1.97
N VAL A 146 -0.79 -7.45 1.76
CA VAL A 146 0.61 -7.18 2.10
C VAL A 146 0.84 -7.25 3.60
N TYR A 147 -0.05 -6.69 4.41
CA TYR A 147 0.01 -6.84 5.87
C TYR A 147 -0.07 -8.30 6.32
N THR A 148 -0.89 -9.10 5.64
CA THR A 148 -1.05 -10.54 5.92
C THR A 148 0.19 -11.34 5.51
N ALA A 149 0.84 -10.94 4.41
CA ALA A 149 1.94 -11.69 3.80
C ALA A 149 3.34 -11.25 4.24
N GLY A 150 3.46 -10.49 5.33
CA GLY A 150 4.73 -9.89 5.76
C GLY A 150 5.91 -10.88 5.90
N ILE A 151 5.65 -12.14 6.26
CA ILE A 151 6.69 -13.16 6.42
C ILE A 151 7.36 -13.53 5.09
N SER A 152 6.59 -13.57 4.01
CA SER A 152 7.06 -13.98 2.68
C SER A 152 7.77 -12.87 1.89
N GLY A 153 7.68 -11.62 2.36
CA GLY A 153 8.04 -10.42 1.59
C GLY A 153 6.86 -9.83 0.80
N ALA A 154 5.69 -10.48 0.84
CA ALA A 154 4.42 -10.08 0.22
C ALA A 154 4.54 -9.83 -1.29
N HIS A 155 4.87 -10.87 -2.05
CA HIS A 155 4.87 -10.80 -3.50
C HIS A 155 3.45 -10.77 -4.06
N LEU A 156 2.58 -11.66 -3.57
CA LEU A 156 1.15 -11.78 -3.87
C LEU A 156 0.79 -11.92 -5.36
N ASN A 157 1.79 -12.09 -6.21
CA ASN A 157 1.67 -12.04 -7.64
C ASN A 157 2.84 -12.82 -8.28
N PRO A 158 2.55 -13.79 -9.16
CA PRO A 158 3.59 -14.54 -9.87
C PRO A 158 4.51 -13.64 -10.69
N ALA A 159 4.01 -12.59 -11.33
CA ALA A 159 4.82 -11.63 -12.10
C ALA A 159 5.76 -10.82 -11.20
N VAL A 160 5.31 -10.41 -10.02
CA VAL A 160 6.17 -9.74 -9.01
C VAL A 160 7.25 -10.69 -8.51
N THR A 161 6.88 -11.95 -8.23
CA THR A 161 7.83 -12.99 -7.81
C THR A 161 8.89 -13.23 -8.89
N TRP A 162 8.46 -13.33 -10.15
CA TRP A 162 9.35 -13.48 -11.30
C TRP A 162 10.30 -12.30 -11.46
N ALA A 163 9.78 -11.06 -11.38
CA ALA A 163 10.60 -9.87 -11.47
C ALA A 163 11.63 -9.81 -10.32
N ASN A 164 11.26 -10.23 -9.11
CA ASN A 164 12.19 -10.32 -7.99
C ASN A 164 13.27 -11.39 -8.22
N CYS A 165 12.97 -12.51 -8.90
CA CYS A 165 13.97 -13.49 -9.30
C CYS A 165 15.02 -12.88 -10.25
N VAL A 166 14.56 -12.07 -11.21
CA VAL A 166 15.42 -11.45 -12.23
C VAL A 166 16.25 -10.29 -11.65
N PHE A 167 15.62 -9.37 -10.91
CA PHE A 167 16.22 -8.09 -10.55
C PHE A 167 16.67 -7.98 -9.08
N ARG A 168 16.07 -8.75 -8.16
CA ARG A 168 16.33 -8.66 -6.71
C ARG A 168 16.97 -9.92 -6.13
N LYS A 169 17.50 -10.81 -6.99
CA LYS A 169 18.18 -12.07 -6.61
C LYS A 169 17.31 -13.00 -5.75
N PHE A 170 15.98 -12.95 -5.92
CA PHE A 170 15.09 -13.87 -5.23
C PHE A 170 15.37 -15.32 -5.73
N PRO A 171 15.43 -16.32 -4.84
CA PRO A 171 15.82 -17.67 -5.24
C PRO A 171 14.85 -18.29 -6.24
N TRP A 172 15.33 -18.63 -7.45
CA TRP A 172 14.54 -19.28 -8.50
C TRP A 172 13.85 -20.58 -8.06
N ARG A 173 14.44 -21.30 -7.09
CA ARG A 173 13.83 -22.51 -6.52
C ARG A 173 12.55 -22.25 -5.75
N LYS A 174 12.35 -21.03 -5.22
CA LYS A 174 11.14 -20.63 -4.47
C LYS A 174 10.01 -20.18 -5.40
N PHE A 175 10.32 -19.71 -6.61
CA PHE A 175 9.35 -19.24 -7.58
C PHE A 175 8.15 -20.18 -7.81
N PRO A 176 8.33 -21.48 -8.15
CA PRO A 176 7.19 -22.37 -8.40
C PRO A 176 6.34 -22.60 -7.14
N ILE A 177 6.95 -22.57 -5.95
CA ILE A 177 6.23 -22.75 -4.68
C ILE A 177 5.35 -21.52 -4.39
N TYR A 178 5.90 -20.32 -4.58
CA TYR A 178 5.15 -19.06 -4.44
C TYR A 178 4.00 -19.00 -5.44
N MET A 179 4.25 -19.33 -6.71
CA MET A 179 3.22 -19.36 -7.75
C MET A 179 2.06 -20.30 -7.37
N VAL A 180 2.36 -21.53 -6.93
CA VAL A 180 1.33 -22.49 -6.50
C VAL A 180 0.56 -21.96 -5.28
N ALA A 181 1.26 -21.42 -4.29
CA ALA A 181 0.61 -20.85 -3.10
C ALA A 181 -0.32 -19.68 -3.43
N GLN A 182 0.14 -18.77 -4.29
CA GLN A 182 -0.64 -17.62 -4.77
C GLN A 182 -1.87 -18.08 -5.55
N THR A 183 -1.73 -19.01 -6.50
CA THR A 183 -2.85 -19.56 -7.28
C THR A 183 -3.87 -20.28 -6.41
N LEU A 184 -3.43 -21.08 -5.44
CA LEU A 184 -4.34 -21.74 -4.50
C LEU A 184 -5.05 -20.74 -3.59
N GLY A 185 -4.36 -19.70 -3.13
CA GLY A 185 -4.95 -18.61 -2.33
C GLY A 185 -6.07 -17.91 -3.09
N ALA A 186 -5.81 -17.56 -4.36
CA ALA A 186 -6.80 -16.97 -5.24
C ALA A 186 -7.99 -17.89 -5.47
N LEU A 187 -7.75 -19.16 -5.81
CA LEU A 187 -8.80 -20.14 -6.05
C LEU A 187 -9.73 -20.32 -4.83
N CYS A 188 -9.15 -20.42 -3.64
CA CYS A 188 -9.93 -20.53 -2.41
C CYS A 188 -10.75 -19.27 -2.12
N ALA A 189 -10.18 -18.07 -2.31
CA ALA A 189 -10.89 -16.82 -2.11
C ALA A 189 -12.03 -16.62 -3.12
N SER A 190 -11.80 -16.85 -4.41
CA SER A 190 -12.85 -16.82 -5.43
C SER A 190 -13.95 -17.84 -5.13
N GLY A 191 -13.61 -19.02 -4.61
CA GLY A 191 -14.59 -20.00 -4.13
C GLY A 191 -15.46 -19.49 -2.98
N VAL A 192 -14.88 -18.75 -2.04
CA VAL A 192 -15.61 -18.09 -0.93
C VAL A 192 -16.51 -16.97 -1.46
N VAL A 193 -16.02 -16.11 -2.36
CA VAL A 193 -16.83 -15.06 -3.00
C VAL A 193 -18.00 -15.67 -3.77
N TYR A 194 -17.74 -16.71 -4.57
CA TYR A 194 -18.78 -17.44 -5.28
C TYR A 194 -19.84 -18.01 -4.32
N ALA A 195 -19.42 -18.65 -3.22
CA ALA A 195 -20.35 -19.18 -2.23
C ALA A 195 -21.19 -18.06 -1.59
N ASN A 196 -20.57 -16.93 -1.25
CA ASN A 196 -21.23 -15.78 -0.64
C ASN A 196 -22.27 -15.13 -1.58
N TYR A 197 -21.97 -15.07 -2.88
CA TYR A 197 -22.82 -14.43 -3.89
C TYR A 197 -23.66 -15.41 -4.72
N LYS A 198 -23.64 -16.71 -4.42
CA LYS A 198 -24.28 -17.75 -5.25
C LYS A 198 -25.73 -17.43 -5.61
N SER A 199 -26.54 -17.03 -4.62
CA SER A 199 -27.95 -16.72 -4.84
C SER A 199 -28.14 -15.49 -5.73
N ALA A 200 -27.29 -14.47 -5.59
CA ALA A 200 -27.34 -13.28 -6.42
C ALA A 200 -26.90 -13.58 -7.86
N ILE A 201 -25.87 -14.42 -8.04
CA ILE A 201 -25.43 -14.91 -9.35
C ILE A 201 -26.56 -15.70 -10.03
N ASP A 202 -27.20 -16.63 -9.31
CA ASP A 202 -28.31 -17.43 -9.85
C ASP A 202 -29.47 -16.53 -10.32
N VAL A 203 -29.78 -15.46 -9.59
CA VAL A 203 -30.82 -14.48 -10.01
C VAL A 203 -30.37 -13.67 -11.21
N PHE A 204 -29.12 -13.18 -11.20
CA PHE A 204 -28.59 -12.32 -12.25
C PHE A 204 -28.47 -13.06 -13.60
N GLU A 205 -28.03 -14.32 -13.58
CA GLU A 205 -27.88 -15.17 -14.77
C GLU A 205 -29.19 -15.84 -15.21
N GLY A 206 -30.29 -15.65 -14.46
CA GLY A 206 -31.64 -16.12 -14.84
C GLY A 206 -31.98 -17.54 -14.41
N GLY A 207 -31.20 -18.14 -13.50
CA GLY A 207 -31.52 -19.45 -12.93
C GLY A 207 -30.35 -20.13 -12.21
N ALA A 208 -30.69 -21.14 -11.41
CA ALA A 208 -29.70 -22.01 -10.81
C ALA A 208 -28.93 -22.80 -11.88
N HIS A 209 -27.62 -22.99 -11.68
CA HIS A 209 -26.71 -23.75 -12.55
C HIS A 209 -26.43 -23.15 -13.94
N ILE A 210 -26.90 -21.94 -14.21
CA ILE A 210 -26.49 -21.18 -15.40
C ILE A 210 -25.20 -20.44 -15.04
N ARG A 211 -24.11 -20.62 -15.80
CA ARG A 211 -22.83 -19.91 -15.60
C ARG A 211 -22.30 -19.47 -16.94
N THR A 212 -22.23 -18.16 -17.16
CA THR A 212 -21.97 -17.57 -18.46
C THR A 212 -20.74 -16.68 -18.47
N VAL A 213 -20.16 -16.55 -19.65
CA VAL A 213 -18.88 -15.87 -19.89
C VAL A 213 -19.14 -14.61 -20.72
N PRO A 214 -18.53 -13.46 -20.37
CA PRO A 214 -18.67 -12.23 -21.15
C PRO A 214 -18.41 -12.47 -22.64
N GLY A 215 -19.27 -11.90 -23.49
CA GLY A 215 -19.26 -12.10 -24.95
C GLY A 215 -20.23 -13.18 -25.45
N TYR A 216 -20.77 -14.04 -24.58
CA TYR A 216 -21.79 -15.03 -24.93
C TYR A 216 -23.18 -14.75 -24.34
N SER A 217 -23.25 -13.94 -23.27
CA SER A 217 -24.50 -13.50 -22.63
C SER A 217 -24.33 -12.08 -22.08
N ASP A 218 -25.41 -11.29 -22.12
CA ASP A 218 -25.47 -9.95 -21.54
C ASP A 218 -25.49 -10.00 -20.00
N THR A 219 -25.90 -11.13 -19.42
CA THR A 219 -25.94 -11.36 -17.97
C THR A 219 -24.73 -12.14 -17.46
N ALA A 220 -23.61 -12.12 -18.17
CA ALA A 220 -22.44 -12.92 -17.80
C ALA A 220 -21.74 -12.47 -16.52
N THR A 221 -21.49 -13.43 -15.61
CA THR A 221 -20.85 -13.16 -14.31
C THR A 221 -19.42 -13.69 -14.19
N ALA A 222 -18.88 -14.42 -15.17
CA ALA A 222 -17.48 -14.89 -15.09
C ALA A 222 -16.46 -13.73 -14.96
N GLY A 223 -16.84 -12.52 -15.42
CA GLY A 223 -16.06 -11.29 -15.26
C GLY A 223 -15.86 -10.83 -13.81
N ILE A 224 -16.57 -11.43 -12.85
CA ILE A 224 -16.34 -11.21 -11.41
C ILE A 224 -15.00 -11.81 -10.96
N PHE A 225 -14.59 -12.93 -11.54
CA PHE A 225 -13.46 -13.74 -11.07
C PHE A 225 -12.23 -13.65 -11.98
N CYS A 226 -12.41 -13.25 -13.24
CA CYS A 226 -11.36 -13.18 -14.25
C CYS A 226 -11.58 -11.97 -15.15
N THR A 227 -10.50 -11.39 -15.67
CA THR A 227 -10.58 -10.28 -16.60
C THR A 227 -10.90 -10.75 -18.01
N TYR A 228 -11.81 -10.03 -18.68
CA TYR A 228 -12.17 -10.25 -20.08
C TYR A 228 -11.94 -8.95 -20.85
N PRO A 229 -11.41 -9.01 -22.08
CA PRO A 229 -11.11 -7.80 -22.84
C PRO A 229 -12.40 -7.10 -23.29
N ALA A 230 -12.33 -5.78 -23.38
CA ALA A 230 -13.42 -5.00 -23.95
C ALA A 230 -13.65 -5.39 -25.43
N PRO A 231 -14.90 -5.33 -25.96
CA PRO A 231 -15.23 -5.81 -27.30
C PRO A 231 -14.44 -5.15 -28.44
N PHE A 232 -13.96 -3.91 -28.24
CA PHE A 232 -13.20 -3.16 -29.24
C PHE A 232 -11.69 -3.46 -29.22
N MET A 233 -11.18 -4.18 -28.22
CA MET A 233 -9.74 -4.36 -28.02
C MET A 233 -9.16 -5.45 -28.92
N THR A 234 -8.18 -5.10 -29.74
CA THR A 234 -7.39 -6.08 -30.51
C THR A 234 -6.46 -6.89 -29.60
N LYS A 235 -6.04 -8.10 -30.02
CA LYS A 235 -5.09 -8.92 -29.25
C LYS A 235 -3.78 -8.19 -28.94
N THR A 236 -3.30 -7.39 -29.89
CA THR A 236 -2.11 -6.55 -29.70
C THR A 236 -2.36 -5.46 -28.65
N GLY A 237 -3.52 -4.80 -28.69
CA GLY A 237 -3.90 -3.80 -27.69
C GLY A 237 -4.03 -4.39 -26.29
N GLN A 238 -4.61 -5.59 -26.17
CA GLN A 238 -4.71 -6.33 -24.90
C GLN A 238 -3.34 -6.60 -24.29
N PHE A 239 -2.39 -7.09 -25.11
CA PHE A 239 -1.02 -7.32 -24.65
C PHE A 239 -0.34 -6.04 -24.14
N PHE A 240 -0.42 -4.94 -24.90
CA PHE A 240 0.22 -3.69 -24.50
C PHE A 240 -0.41 -3.07 -23.25
N SER A 241 -1.73 -3.17 -23.09
CA SER A 241 -2.42 -2.71 -21.88
C SER A 241 -1.88 -3.42 -20.64
N GLU A 242 -1.84 -4.75 -20.64
CA GLU A 242 -1.31 -5.55 -19.53
C GLU A 242 0.19 -5.32 -19.30
N PHE A 243 0.96 -5.21 -20.38
CA PHE A 243 2.40 -4.98 -20.31
C PHE A 243 2.73 -3.63 -19.67
N ILE A 244 2.03 -2.56 -20.07
CA ILE A 244 2.24 -1.21 -19.53
C ILE A 244 1.82 -1.16 -18.05
N ALA A 245 0.63 -1.67 -17.72
CA ALA A 245 0.15 -1.69 -16.34
C ALA A 245 1.08 -2.48 -15.42
N SER A 246 1.51 -3.67 -15.83
CA SER A 246 2.44 -4.51 -15.06
C SER A 246 3.83 -3.88 -14.91
N SER A 247 4.31 -3.20 -15.96
CA SER A 247 5.61 -2.51 -15.92
C SER A 247 5.59 -1.33 -14.96
N ILE A 248 4.51 -0.53 -14.99
CA ILE A 248 4.33 0.59 -14.06
C ILE A 248 4.18 0.09 -12.63
N LEU A 249 3.41 -0.98 -12.41
CA LEU A 249 3.29 -1.62 -11.10
C LEU A 249 4.65 -2.01 -10.54
N MET A 250 5.46 -2.75 -11.31
CA MET A 250 6.79 -3.16 -10.86
C MET A 250 7.74 -1.98 -10.64
N PHE A 251 7.73 -1.00 -11.53
CA PHE A 251 8.55 0.21 -11.40
C PHE A 251 8.23 0.94 -10.08
N LEU A 252 6.94 1.15 -9.78
CA LEU A 252 6.52 1.85 -8.57
C LEU A 252 6.74 1.01 -7.30
N ILE A 253 6.56 -0.31 -7.34
CA ILE A 253 6.93 -1.20 -6.22
C ILE A 253 8.41 -1.01 -5.86
N TYR A 254 9.30 -0.99 -6.86
CA TYR A 254 10.72 -0.78 -6.62
C TYR A 254 11.02 0.64 -6.15
N ALA A 255 10.36 1.66 -6.70
CA ALA A 255 10.53 3.04 -6.24
C ALA A 255 10.13 3.22 -4.76
N LEU A 256 9.06 2.55 -4.30
CA LEU A 256 8.62 2.59 -2.90
C LEU A 256 9.53 1.79 -1.96
N LYS A 257 10.13 0.69 -2.43
CA LYS A 257 10.99 -0.20 -1.63
C LYS A 257 12.49 0.11 -1.72
N ASP A 258 12.88 1.13 -2.48
CA ASP A 258 14.29 1.50 -2.63
C ASP A 258 14.70 2.52 -1.58
N ASP A 259 15.55 2.10 -0.64
CA ASP A 259 16.14 2.96 0.39
C ASP A 259 17.13 3.99 -0.20
N GLY A 260 17.57 3.81 -1.45
CA GLY A 260 18.34 4.80 -2.20
C GLY A 260 17.49 5.92 -2.82
N ASN A 261 16.16 5.79 -2.77
CA ASN A 261 15.19 6.81 -3.18
C ASN A 261 14.45 7.34 -1.93
N LEU A 262 13.40 8.16 -2.11
CA LEU A 262 12.56 8.64 -0.99
C LEU A 262 12.06 7.47 -0.11
N GLY A 263 11.64 6.36 -0.73
CA GLY A 263 11.16 5.15 -0.06
C GLY A 263 9.88 5.37 0.76
N ALA A 264 9.09 4.31 0.96
CA ALA A 264 7.88 4.39 1.79
C ALA A 264 8.06 3.78 3.19
N GLY A 265 9.12 3.00 3.42
CA GLY A 265 9.37 2.33 4.69
C GLY A 265 8.15 1.55 5.19
N ASN A 266 7.71 1.83 6.43
CA ASN A 266 6.53 1.19 7.04
C ASN A 266 5.21 1.57 6.34
N LEU A 267 5.18 2.65 5.56
CA LEU A 267 4.02 3.06 4.77
C LEU A 267 3.95 2.37 3.41
N THR A 268 4.88 1.45 3.09
CA THR A 268 4.87 0.69 1.83
C THR A 268 3.49 0.06 1.52
N PRO A 269 2.77 -0.57 2.46
CA PRO A 269 1.44 -1.11 2.18
C PRO A 269 0.43 -0.04 1.74
N LEU A 270 0.49 1.15 2.35
CA LEU A 270 -0.35 2.29 1.96
C LEU A 270 0.06 2.87 0.60
N GLY A 271 1.35 2.88 0.27
CA GLY A 271 1.82 3.25 -1.07
C GLY A 271 1.31 2.28 -2.14
N LEU A 272 1.34 0.97 -1.85
CA LEU A 272 0.81 -0.06 -2.75
C LEU A 272 -0.70 0.06 -2.96
N PHE A 273 -1.46 0.46 -1.92
CA PHE A 273 -2.88 0.82 -2.06
C PHE A 273 -3.08 1.85 -3.18
N PHE A 274 -2.36 2.97 -3.13
CA PHE A 274 -2.51 4.06 -4.09
C PHE A 274 -1.99 3.71 -5.49
N ILE A 275 -0.97 2.85 -5.60
CA ILE A 275 -0.51 2.35 -6.89
C ILE A 275 -1.61 1.56 -7.59
N ILE A 276 -2.21 0.59 -6.89
CA ILE A 276 -3.24 -0.28 -7.46
C ILE A 276 -4.50 0.50 -7.79
N PHE A 277 -4.91 1.38 -6.89
CA PHE A 277 -6.00 2.31 -7.13
C PHE A 277 -5.75 3.20 -8.36
N GLY A 278 -4.54 3.77 -8.47
CA GLY A 278 -4.17 4.65 -9.58
C GLY A 278 -4.09 3.93 -10.92
N ILE A 279 -3.56 2.70 -10.93
CA ILE A 279 -3.55 1.86 -12.13
C ILE A 279 -4.99 1.56 -12.55
N GLY A 280 -5.84 1.06 -11.64
CA GLY A 280 -7.22 0.73 -11.96
C GLY A 280 -8.05 1.94 -12.41
N ALA A 281 -7.81 3.12 -11.85
CA ALA A 281 -8.55 4.33 -12.21
C ALA A 281 -8.10 4.98 -13.53
N CYS A 282 -6.87 4.74 -13.99
CA CYS A 282 -6.24 5.52 -15.06
C CYS A 282 -5.79 4.70 -16.28
N LEU A 283 -5.65 3.38 -16.16
CA LEU A 283 -5.14 2.49 -17.21
C LEU A 283 -6.17 1.39 -17.53
#